data_AF-A0A5R9RCH1-F1
#
_entry.id   AF-A0A5R9RCH1-F1
#
_cell.length_a   1.000
_cell.length_b   1.000
_cell.length_c   1.000
_cell.angle_alpha   90.00
_cell.angle_beta   90.00
_cell.angle_gamma   90.00
#
_symmetry.space_group_name_H-M   'P 1'
#
loop_
_entity.id
_entity.type
_entity.pdbx_description
1 polymer ?
#
loop_
_entity_poly.entity_id
_entity_poly.type
_entity_poly.pdbx_seq_one_letter_code
_entity_poly.pdbx_strand_id
1 'polypeptide(L)'
;MLESCRNAQERWGGVHQLIDRWLRDRHELVRAFDSLDGVQAPKTNAENLQSFCQLLLDYVSAGHFEVYEQLMNEAQAFGDTRGLELAKQIYPRLETITANALNFNDRCDNGDCREGTCLTSELKSLRQQLHERFELEDCLIEVLHNAHEQKAVTA
;
A
#
# COMPACT_ATOMS: atom_id res chain seq x y z
N MET A 1 -10.92 -6.61 -34.35
CA MET A 1 -9.75 -7.19 -33.66
C MET A 1 -8.63 -6.18 -33.36
N LEU A 2 -8.78 -4.88 -33.64
CA LEU A 2 -7.78 -3.85 -33.27
C LEU A 2 -8.24 -2.94 -32.10
N GLU A 3 -9.53 -2.97 -31.74
CA GLU A 3 -10.08 -2.15 -30.64
C GLU A 3 -9.63 -2.61 -29.25
N SER A 4 -9.27 -3.90 -29.10
CA SER A 4 -8.83 -4.47 -27.82
C SER A 4 -7.46 -3.96 -27.38
N CYS A 5 -6.53 -3.73 -28.32
CA CYS A 5 -5.18 -3.25 -28.02
C CYS A 5 -5.18 -1.78 -27.63
N ARG A 6 -6.01 -0.96 -28.29
CA ARG A 6 -6.15 0.47 -28.00
C ARG A 6 -6.70 0.73 -26.59
N ASN A 7 -7.67 -0.07 -26.16
CA ASN A 7 -8.21 -0.03 -24.79
C ASN A 7 -7.20 -0.49 -23.73
N ALA A 8 -6.35 -1.47 -24.04
CA ALA A 8 -5.38 -2.00 -23.06
C ALA A 8 -4.27 -0.99 -22.76
N GLN A 9 -3.79 -0.26 -23.78
CA GLN A 9 -2.73 0.75 -23.61
C GLN A 9 -3.24 2.01 -22.88
N GLU A 10 -4.44 2.49 -23.20
CA GLU A 10 -5.07 3.61 -22.46
C GLU A 10 -5.34 3.23 -21.00
N ARG A 11 -5.77 1.99 -20.74
CA ARG A 11 -5.91 1.46 -19.38
C ARG A 11 -4.58 1.39 -18.66
N TRP A 12 -3.55 0.82 -19.27
CA TRP A 12 -2.21 0.74 -18.70
C TRP A 12 -1.68 2.12 -18.30
N GLY A 13 -1.85 3.14 -19.16
CA GLY A 13 -1.45 4.52 -18.83
C GLY A 13 -2.22 5.11 -17.64
N GLY A 14 -3.51 4.79 -17.50
CA GLY A 14 -4.31 5.21 -16.34
C GLY A 14 -3.89 4.50 -15.04
N VAL A 15 -3.62 3.20 -15.11
CA VAL A 15 -3.12 2.40 -13.97
C VAL A 15 -1.73 2.87 -13.55
N HIS A 16 -0.86 3.21 -14.49
CA HIS A 16 0.46 3.77 -14.20
C HIS A 16 0.37 5.07 -13.40
N GLN A 17 -0.51 6.00 -13.79
CA GLN A 17 -0.74 7.25 -13.07
C GLN A 17 -1.31 7.03 -11.66
N LEU A 18 -2.18 6.03 -11.50
CA LEU A 18 -2.71 5.62 -10.21
C LEU A 18 -1.59 5.07 -9.30
N ILE A 19 -0.74 4.19 -9.82
CA ILE A 19 0.42 3.64 -9.08
C ILE A 19 1.36 4.77 -8.66
N ASP A 20 1.69 5.69 -9.57
CA ASP A 20 2.54 6.85 -9.28
C ASP A 20 1.99 7.70 -8.12
N ARG A 21 0.67 7.91 -8.09
CA ARG A 21 0.02 8.61 -6.97
C ARG A 21 0.15 7.82 -5.69
N TRP A 22 -0.18 6.54 -5.72
CA TRP A 22 -0.14 5.69 -4.53
C TRP A 22 1.28 5.54 -3.96
N LEU A 23 2.30 5.49 -4.81
CA LEU A 23 3.70 5.52 -4.38
C LEU A 23 4.08 6.87 -3.75
N ARG A 24 3.51 8.00 -4.17
CA ARG A 24 3.68 9.27 -3.45
C ARG A 24 3.04 9.24 -2.06
N ASP A 25 1.83 8.69 -1.95
CA ASP A 25 1.15 8.53 -0.66
C ASP A 25 1.98 7.62 0.27
N ARG A 26 2.61 6.56 -0.26
CA ARG A 26 3.59 5.73 0.48
C ARG A 26 4.74 6.57 1.04
N HIS A 27 5.34 7.44 0.22
CA HIS A 27 6.45 8.30 0.67
C HIS A 27 6.00 9.30 1.75
N GLU A 28 4.77 9.80 1.68
CA GLU A 28 4.19 10.64 2.73
C GLU A 28 3.99 9.86 4.04
N LEU A 29 3.46 8.63 3.96
CA LEU A 29 3.33 7.74 5.10
C LEU A 29 4.68 7.45 5.77
N VAL A 30 5.71 7.12 4.99
CA VAL A 30 7.06 6.84 5.52
C VAL A 30 7.64 8.08 6.21
N ARG A 31 7.53 9.26 5.60
CA ARG A 31 7.99 10.52 6.22
C ARG A 31 7.27 10.82 7.53
N ALA A 32 5.95 10.60 7.57
CA ALA A 32 5.18 10.75 8.79
C ALA A 32 5.63 9.75 9.87
N PHE A 33 5.91 8.50 9.50
CA PHE A 33 6.43 7.49 10.43
C PHE A 33 7.80 7.89 11.00
N ASP A 34 8.73 8.33 10.15
CA ASP A 34 10.08 8.75 10.59
C ASP A 34 10.03 9.94 11.55
N SER A 35 9.03 10.83 11.40
CA SER A 35 8.82 11.95 12.33
C SER A 35 8.46 11.49 13.76
N LEU A 36 7.97 10.25 13.92
CA LEU A 36 7.61 9.68 15.22
C LEU A 36 8.83 9.20 16.02
N ASP A 37 9.95 8.86 15.36
CA ASP A 37 11.16 8.34 16.01
C ASP A 37 11.91 9.40 16.85
N GLY A 38 11.66 10.69 16.60
CA GLY A 38 12.39 11.79 17.24
C GLY A 38 11.87 12.25 18.61
N VAL A 39 10.77 11.69 19.12
CA VAL A 39 9.97 12.38 20.14
C VAL A 39 10.05 11.75 21.53
N GLN A 40 10.72 12.49 22.43
CA GLN A 40 10.99 12.13 23.83
C GLN A 40 9.77 12.27 24.78
N ALA A 41 8.56 12.60 24.31
CA ALA A 41 7.39 12.79 25.18
C ALA A 41 6.03 12.42 24.53
N PRO A 42 5.19 11.59 25.18
CA PRO A 42 3.88 11.16 24.64
C PRO A 42 2.89 12.32 24.36
N LYS A 43 2.96 13.42 25.12
CA LYS A 43 2.03 14.56 24.98
C LYS A 43 2.35 15.47 23.80
N THR A 44 3.61 15.55 23.39
CA THR A 44 4.06 16.39 22.26
C THR A 44 3.85 15.69 20.92
N ASN A 45 3.60 14.37 20.93
CA ASN A 45 3.52 13.55 19.71
C ASN A 45 2.09 13.14 19.31
N ALA A 46 1.06 13.57 20.04
CA ALA A 46 -0.31 13.14 19.78
C ALA A 46 -0.82 13.58 18.40
N GLU A 47 -0.52 14.81 18.00
CA GLU A 47 -0.89 15.35 16.67
C GLU A 47 -0.16 14.61 15.54
N ASN A 48 1.15 14.41 15.68
CA ASN A 48 1.95 13.66 14.69
C ASN A 48 1.47 12.20 14.57
N LEU A 49 1.17 11.55 15.70
CA LEU A 49 0.65 10.19 15.73
C LEU A 49 -0.72 10.12 15.04
N GLN A 50 -1.60 11.10 15.30
CA GLN A 50 -2.90 11.17 14.66
C GLN A 50 -2.77 11.38 13.14
N SER A 51 -1.90 12.28 12.69
CA SER A 51 -1.63 12.49 11.26
C SER A 51 -1.05 11.24 10.60
N PHE A 52 -0.12 10.55 11.26
CA PHE A 52 0.40 9.27 10.78
C PHE A 52 -0.72 8.22 10.65
N CYS A 53 -1.57 8.10 11.67
CA CYS A 53 -2.70 7.18 11.67
C CYS A 53 -3.69 7.45 10.52
N GLN A 54 -3.95 8.71 10.19
CA GLN A 54 -4.78 9.08 9.03
C GLN A 54 -4.12 8.64 7.71
N LEU A 55 -2.86 9.01 7.50
CA LEU A 55 -2.10 8.60 6.31
C LEU A 55 -2.01 7.08 6.17
N LEU A 56 -1.85 6.37 7.29
CA LEU A 56 -1.83 4.91 7.30
C LEU A 56 -3.14 4.33 6.79
N LEU A 57 -4.27 4.80 7.32
CA LEU A 57 -5.59 4.33 6.89
C LEU A 57 -5.88 4.67 5.43
N ASP A 58 -5.57 5.88 5.00
CA ASP A 58 -5.75 6.30 3.61
C ASP A 58 -4.92 5.41 2.67
N TYR A 59 -3.65 5.19 3.01
CA TYR A 59 -2.73 4.38 2.22
C TYR A 59 -3.15 2.90 2.13
N VAL A 60 -3.54 2.29 3.26
CA VAL A 60 -3.96 0.87 3.24
C VAL A 60 -5.29 0.69 2.53
N SER A 61 -6.21 1.65 2.67
CA SER A 61 -7.53 1.63 2.03
C SER A 61 -7.42 1.81 0.52
N ALA A 62 -6.62 2.77 0.04
CA ALA A 62 -6.38 2.99 -1.39
C ALA A 62 -5.83 1.73 -2.07
N GLY A 63 -4.95 0.99 -1.37
CA GLY A 63 -4.47 -0.31 -1.85
C GLY A 63 -5.61 -1.29 -2.16
N HIS A 64 -6.46 -1.57 -1.16
CA HIS A 64 -7.53 -2.57 -1.27
C HIS A 64 -8.71 -2.16 -2.15
N PHE A 65 -9.10 -0.89 -2.12
CA PHE A 65 -10.32 -0.43 -2.80
C PHE A 65 -10.10 0.15 -4.20
N GLU A 66 -8.85 0.41 -4.59
CA GLU A 66 -8.55 1.02 -5.87
C GLU A 66 -7.39 0.29 -6.56
N VAL A 67 -6.19 0.33 -5.97
CA VAL A 67 -4.96 -0.07 -6.67
C VAL A 67 -4.93 -1.56 -7.01
N TYR A 68 -5.22 -2.43 -6.05
CA TYR A 68 -5.18 -3.88 -6.26
C TYR A 68 -6.19 -4.35 -7.29
N GLU A 69 -7.38 -3.74 -7.31
CA GLU A 69 -8.40 -4.05 -8.31
C GLU A 69 -7.91 -3.66 -9.71
N GLN A 70 -7.34 -2.46 -9.86
CA GLN A 70 -6.82 -2.00 -11.15
C GLN A 70 -5.65 -2.85 -11.67
N LEU A 71 -4.71 -3.25 -10.79
CA LEU A 71 -3.63 -4.18 -11.15
C LEU A 71 -4.16 -5.53 -11.64
N MET A 72 -5.17 -6.08 -10.98
CA MET A 72 -5.80 -7.35 -11.40
C MET A 72 -6.55 -7.22 -12.72
N ASN A 73 -7.27 -6.12 -12.92
CA ASN A 73 -7.98 -5.83 -14.16
C ASN A 73 -7.02 -5.67 -15.34
N GLU A 74 -5.87 -5.03 -15.11
CA GLU A 74 -4.81 -4.92 -16.12
C GLU A 74 -4.25 -6.30 -16.49
N ALA A 75 -3.81 -7.08 -15.49
CA ALA A 75 -3.32 -8.42 -15.73
C ALA A 75 -4.34 -9.32 -16.45
N GLN A 76 -5.63 -9.18 -16.14
CA GLN A 76 -6.69 -9.88 -16.87
C GLN A 76 -6.82 -9.41 -18.32
N ALA A 77 -6.71 -8.09 -18.59
CA ALA A 77 -6.77 -7.53 -19.94
C ALA A 77 -5.60 -8.00 -20.82
N PHE A 78 -4.42 -8.20 -20.24
CA PHE A 78 -3.24 -8.74 -20.92
C PHE A 78 -3.16 -10.28 -20.91
N GLY A 79 -4.13 -10.97 -20.30
CA GLY A 79 -4.19 -12.44 -20.23
C GLY A 79 -3.11 -13.06 -19.33
N ASP A 80 -2.58 -12.31 -18.38
CA ASP A 80 -1.49 -12.73 -17.50
C ASP A 80 -1.98 -13.63 -16.35
N THR A 81 -2.28 -14.88 -16.71
CA THR A 81 -2.80 -15.86 -15.75
C THR A 81 -1.80 -16.15 -14.63
N ARG A 82 -0.50 -16.11 -14.92
CA ARG A 82 0.56 -16.38 -13.94
C ARG A 82 0.71 -15.23 -12.94
N GLY A 83 0.65 -13.98 -13.40
CA GLY A 83 0.61 -12.81 -12.53
C GLY A 83 -0.60 -12.87 -11.59
N LEU A 84 -1.79 -13.17 -12.12
CA LEU A 84 -3.02 -13.31 -11.33
C LEU A 84 -2.93 -14.42 -10.26
N GLU A 85 -2.27 -15.54 -10.55
CA GLU A 85 -2.05 -16.62 -9.57
C GLU A 85 -1.10 -16.20 -8.45
N LEU A 86 -0.03 -15.48 -8.78
CA LEU A 86 0.89 -14.96 -7.77
C LEU A 86 0.21 -13.92 -6.87
N ALA A 87 -0.59 -13.03 -7.45
CA ALA A 87 -1.35 -12.03 -6.70
C ALA A 87 -2.26 -12.68 -5.63
N LYS A 88 -2.94 -13.77 -5.98
CA LYS A 88 -3.77 -14.56 -5.04
C LYS A 88 -2.99 -15.12 -3.86
N GLN A 89 -1.69 -15.36 -4.00
CA GLN A 89 -0.84 -15.83 -2.89
C GLN A 89 -0.40 -14.67 -1.99
N ILE A 90 -0.26 -13.47 -2.55
CA ILE A 90 0.17 -12.26 -1.84
C ILE A 90 -0.98 -11.62 -1.05
N TYR A 91 -2.20 -11.59 -1.61
CA TYR A 91 -3.35 -10.91 -1.01
C TYR A 91 -3.63 -11.26 0.46
N PRO A 92 -3.65 -12.54 0.87
CA PRO A 92 -3.94 -12.88 2.27
C PRO A 92 -2.95 -12.24 3.25
N ARG A 93 -1.70 -12.07 2.84
CA ARG A 93 -0.68 -11.42 3.68
C ARG A 93 -0.91 -9.91 3.77
N LEU A 94 -1.28 -9.27 2.66
CA LEU A 94 -1.65 -7.85 2.64
C LEU A 94 -2.88 -7.57 3.51
N GLU A 95 -3.91 -8.42 3.44
CA GLU A 95 -5.10 -8.34 4.31
C GLU A 95 -4.73 -8.48 5.79
N THR A 96 -3.85 -9.43 6.12
CA THR A 96 -3.36 -9.62 7.49
C THR A 96 -2.65 -8.36 8.00
N ILE A 97 -1.78 -7.75 7.19
CA ILE A 97 -1.08 -6.52 7.58
C ILE A 97 -2.06 -5.35 7.72
N THR A 98 -3.04 -5.22 6.83
CA THR A 98 -4.09 -4.21 6.94
C THR A 98 -4.91 -4.36 8.21
N ALA A 99 -5.30 -5.58 8.59
CA ALA A 99 -6.01 -5.84 9.84
C ALA A 99 -5.20 -5.40 11.07
N ASN A 100 -3.88 -5.63 11.05
CA ASN A 100 -2.99 -5.18 12.13
C ASN A 100 -2.84 -3.66 12.16
N ALA A 101 -2.77 -3.01 10.99
CA ALA A 101 -2.74 -1.55 10.89
C ALA A 101 -4.04 -0.90 11.44
N LEU A 102 -5.20 -1.50 11.16
CA LEU A 102 -6.49 -1.07 11.71
C LEU A 102 -6.51 -1.23 13.25
N ASN A 103 -6.07 -2.38 13.76
CA ASN A 103 -5.99 -2.61 15.21
C ASN A 103 -5.06 -1.61 15.92
N PHE A 104 -3.94 -1.28 15.30
CA PHE A 104 -3.03 -0.25 15.81
C PHE A 104 -3.72 1.12 15.88
N ASN A 105 -4.45 1.51 14.82
CA ASN A 105 -5.19 2.76 14.77
C ASN A 105 -6.24 2.84 15.89
N ASP A 106 -7.07 1.80 16.05
CA ASP A 106 -8.09 1.72 17.09
C ASP A 106 -7.50 1.91 18.50
N ARG A 107 -6.33 1.31 18.76
CA ARG A 107 -5.63 1.43 20.05
C ARG A 107 -5.05 2.82 20.29
N CYS A 108 -4.61 3.50 19.22
CA CYS A 108 -4.18 4.89 19.31
C CYS A 108 -5.35 5.81 19.69
N ASP A 109 -6.52 5.60 19.09
CA ASP A 109 -7.73 6.38 19.36
C ASP A 109 -8.30 6.13 20.76
N ASN A 110 -8.27 4.89 21.24
CA ASN A 110 -8.74 4.53 22.59
C ASN A 110 -7.80 5.03 23.71
N GLY A 111 -6.60 5.50 23.38
CA GLY A 111 -5.65 6.03 24.36
C GLY A 111 -4.84 4.95 25.10
N ASP A 112 -4.93 3.68 24.69
CA ASP A 112 -4.15 2.57 25.24
C ASP A 112 -2.64 2.73 24.94
N CYS A 113 -2.31 3.51 23.91
CA CYS A 113 -0.95 3.87 23.53
C CYS A 113 -0.28 4.93 24.43
N ARG A 114 -0.91 5.36 25.54
CA ARG A 114 -0.39 6.43 26.41
C ARG A 114 0.76 5.99 27.34
N GLU A 115 1.01 4.69 27.47
CA GLU A 115 2.19 4.16 28.16
C GLU A 115 3.36 4.03 27.17
N GLY A 116 4.35 4.92 27.28
CA GLY A 116 5.40 5.13 26.26
C GLY A 116 6.17 3.86 25.84
N THR A 117 6.37 2.89 26.73
CA THR A 117 7.04 1.62 26.39
C THR A 117 6.18 0.71 25.52
N CYS A 118 4.85 0.73 25.69
CA CYS A 118 3.92 -0.04 24.87
C CYS A 118 3.89 0.53 23.44
N LEU A 119 3.70 1.85 23.30
CA LEU A 119 3.65 2.51 22.00
C LEU A 119 4.92 2.32 21.17
N THR A 120 6.12 2.43 21.76
CA THR A 120 7.36 2.19 21.02
C THR A 120 7.45 0.77 20.46
N SER A 121 7.00 -0.24 21.22
CA SER A 121 7.00 -1.63 20.75
C SER A 121 6.01 -1.86 19.61
N GLU A 122 4.83 -1.22 19.68
CA GLU A 122 3.80 -1.27 18.64
C GLU A 122 4.27 -0.60 17.35
N LEU A 123 4.85 0.60 17.45
CA LEU A 123 5.43 1.32 16.30
C LEU A 123 6.52 0.47 15.63
N LYS A 124 7.36 -0.20 16.42
CA LYS A 124 8.38 -1.10 15.86
C LYS A 124 7.76 -2.28 15.11
N SER A 125 6.74 -2.91 15.67
CA SER A 125 6.00 -4.00 15.03
C SER A 125 5.34 -3.54 13.73
N LEU A 126 4.61 -2.42 13.77
CA LEU A 126 3.96 -1.83 12.61
C LEU A 126 4.96 -1.48 11.51
N ARG A 127 6.14 -0.93 11.86
CA ARG A 127 7.19 -0.63 10.88
C ARG A 127 7.67 -1.87 10.15
N GLN A 128 7.90 -2.97 10.87
CA GLN A 128 8.29 -4.24 10.25
C GLN A 128 7.21 -4.75 9.29
N GLN A 129 5.94 -4.66 9.69
CA GLN A 129 4.82 -5.09 8.86
C GLN A 129 4.64 -4.21 7.63
N LEU A 130 4.81 -2.88 7.75
CA LEU A 130 4.77 -1.99 6.60
C LEU A 130 5.92 -2.22 5.63
N HIS A 131 7.12 -2.54 6.13
CA HIS A 131 8.23 -2.88 5.26
C HIS A 131 7.91 -4.12 4.41
N GLU A 132 7.43 -5.19 5.04
CA GLU A 132 6.98 -6.39 4.33
C GLU A 132 5.83 -6.07 3.37
N ARG A 133 4.88 -5.22 3.77
CA ARG A 133 3.80 -4.76 2.89
C ARG A 133 4.36 -4.10 1.63
N PHE A 134 5.32 -3.19 1.77
CA PHE A 134 5.90 -2.50 0.62
C PHE A 134 6.59 -3.48 -0.33
N GLU A 135 7.33 -4.47 0.18
CA GLU A 135 7.96 -5.50 -0.66
C GLU A 135 6.93 -6.32 -1.44
N LEU A 136 5.83 -6.69 -0.78
CA LEU A 136 4.73 -7.43 -1.42
C LEU A 136 4.02 -6.59 -2.49
N GLU A 137 3.81 -5.31 -2.22
CA GLU A 137 3.19 -4.36 -3.16
C GLU A 137 4.10 -4.10 -4.36
N ASP A 138 5.41 -3.96 -4.15
CA ASP A 138 6.39 -3.81 -5.22
C ASP A 138 6.42 -5.07 -6.09
N CYS A 139 6.31 -6.25 -5.47
CA CYS A 139 6.15 -7.50 -6.20
C CYS A 139 4.86 -7.50 -7.06
N LEU A 140 3.73 -7.03 -6.52
CA LEU A 140 2.49 -6.91 -7.28
C LEU A 140 2.63 -5.95 -8.47
N ILE A 141 3.22 -4.77 -8.28
CA ILE A 141 3.46 -3.80 -9.35
C ILE A 141 4.34 -4.41 -10.43
N GLU A 142 5.41 -5.09 -10.05
CA GLU A 142 6.34 -5.69 -11.01
C GLU A 142 5.66 -6.75 -11.88
N VAL A 143 4.89 -7.65 -11.25
CA VAL A 143 4.31 -8.82 -11.94
C VAL A 143 2.98 -8.53 -12.63
N LEU A 144 2.22 -7.52 -12.18
CA LEU A 144 0.90 -7.19 -12.73
C LEU A 144 0.89 -5.95 -13.61
N HIS A 145 1.92 -5.10 -13.56
CA HIS A 145 1.98 -3.85 -14.32
C HIS A 145 3.23 -3.70 -15.17
N ASN A 146 4.42 -3.75 -14.55
CA ASN A 146 5.68 -3.54 -15.28
C ASN A 146 5.95 -4.66 -16.31
N ALA A 147 5.51 -5.89 -16.01
CA ALA A 147 5.54 -7.01 -16.95
C ALA A 147 4.79 -6.74 -18.28
N HIS A 148 3.91 -5.74 -18.31
CA HIS A 148 3.12 -5.38 -19.49
C HIS A 148 3.64 -4.12 -20.20
N GLU A 149 4.65 -3.43 -19.65
CA GLU A 149 5.23 -2.19 -20.21
C GLU A 149 5.69 -2.39 -21.67
N GLN A 150 6.50 -3.42 -21.95
CA GLN A 150 6.97 -3.69 -23.32
C GLN A 150 5.83 -4.11 -24.26
N LYS A 151 4.85 -4.88 -23.74
CA LYS A 151 3.68 -5.30 -24.52
C LYS A 151 2.80 -4.09 -24.89
N ALA A 152 2.71 -3.11 -24.00
CA ALA A 152 2.01 -1.86 -24.23
C ALA A 152 2.74 -0.97 -25.26
N VAL A 153 4.08 -1.03 -25.37
CA VAL A 153 4.86 -0.25 -26.35
C VAL A 153 4.84 -0.88 -27.76
N THR A 154 4.72 -2.21 -27.86
CA THR A 154 4.73 -2.94 -29.14
C THR A 154 3.36 -3.22 -29.76
N ALA A 155 2.27 -2.83 -29.10
CA ALA A 155 0.89 -2.99 -29.57
C ALA A 155 0.38 -1.75 -30.31
#